data_AF-A0A3P1B3R3-F1
#
_entry.id   AF-A0A3P1B3R3-F1
#
_cell.length_a   1.000
_cell.length_b   1.000
_cell.length_c   1.000
_cell.angle_alpha   90.00
_cell.angle_beta   90.00
_cell.angle_gamma   90.00
#
_symmetry.space_group_name_H-M   'P 1'
#
loop_
_entity.id
_entity.type
_entity.pdbx_description
1 polymer ?
#
loop_
_entity_poly.entity_id
_entity_poly.type
_entity_poly.pdbx_seq_one_letter_code
_entity_poly.pdbx_strand_id
1 'polypeptide(L)' 'MTEQLNHTIKILEKVSFSKDLFLKEITKAIEFLLPFEIDKLKEWIADFTKNKSDLEDILVIL' A
#
# COMPACT_ATOMS: atom_id res chain seq x y z
N MET A 1 -5.77 4.58 14.04
CA MET A 1 -4.87 3.83 13.13
C MET A 1 -3.77 3.23 14.00
N THR A 2 -3.41 1.97 13.82
CA THR A 2 -2.36 1.27 14.60
C THR A 2 -0.96 1.76 14.20
N GLU A 3 0.03 1.58 15.07
CA GLU A 3 1.42 1.92 14.75
C GLU A 3 1.96 1.13 13.56
N GLN A 4 1.52 -0.12 13.40
CA GLN A 4 1.93 -1.04 12.34
C GLN A 4 1.47 -0.57 10.95
N LEU A 5 0.21 -0.16 10.83
CA LEU A 5 -0.34 0.41 9.60
C LEU A 5 0.30 1.78 9.28
N ASN A 6 0.51 2.64 10.28
CA ASN A 6 1.20 3.92 10.09
C ASN A 6 2.63 3.74 9.56
N HIS A 7 3.36 2.75 10.07
CA HIS A 7 4.71 2.45 9.61
C HIS A 7 4.71 1.94 8.17
N THR A 8 3.78 1.03 7.85
CA THR A 8 3.56 0.51 6.50
C THR A 8 3.33 1.63 5.50
N ILE A 9 2.39 2.55 5.79
CA ILE A 9 2.07 3.67 4.91
C ILE A 9 3.31 4.54 4.65
N LYS A 10 4.09 4.87 5.68
CA LYS A 10 5.34 5.65 5.52
C LYS A 10 6.37 4.97 4.63
N ILE A 11 6.46 3.64 4.66
CA ILE A 11 7.34 2.89 3.76
C ILE A 11 6.82 3.00 2.33
N LEU A 12 5.53 2.74 2.13
CA LEU A 12 4.88 2.78 0.81
C LEU A 12 5.00 4.16 0.15
N GLU A 13 4.78 5.25 0.90
CA GLU A 13 5.00 6.61 0.40
C GLU A 13 6.45 6.80 -0.09
N LYS A 14 7.45 6.34 0.69
CA LYS A 14 8.86 6.47 0.34
C LYS A 14 9.25 5.69 -0.90
N VAL A 15 8.67 4.51 -1.13
CA VAL A 15 9.00 3.66 -2.29
C VAL A 15 8.08 3.90 -3.49
N SER A 16 7.10 4.79 -3.38
CA SER A 16 6.09 5.06 -4.43
C SER A 16 6.65 5.65 -5.74
N PHE A 17 7.94 6.00 -5.78
CA PHE A 17 8.64 6.40 -7.01
C PHE A 17 8.94 5.22 -7.95
N SER A 18 8.85 3.98 -7.46
CA SER A 18 9.11 2.76 -8.24
C SER A 18 7.98 1.76 -8.04
N LYS A 19 7.30 1.40 -9.14
CA LYS A 19 6.19 0.44 -9.13
C LYS A 19 6.61 -0.92 -8.58
N ASP A 20 7.78 -1.43 -8.97
CA ASP A 20 8.31 -2.71 -8.48
C ASP A 20 8.59 -2.70 -6.98
N LEU A 21 9.21 -1.63 -6.47
CA LEU A 21 9.46 -1.50 -5.03
C LEU A 21 8.14 -1.35 -4.24
N PHE A 22 7.19 -0.58 -4.78
CA PHE A 22 5.89 -0.38 -4.15
C PHE A 22 5.11 -1.69 -4.03
N LEU A 23 5.03 -2.48 -5.11
CA LEU A 23 4.41 -3.80 -5.10
C LEU A 23 5.08 -4.75 -4.11
N LYS A 24 6.42 -4.76 -4.08
CA LYS A 24 7.19 -5.60 -3.14
C LYS A 24 6.89 -5.27 -1.68
N GLU A 25 6.80 -3.99 -1.32
CA GLU A 25 6.49 -3.59 0.05
C GLU A 25 5.01 -3.81 0.41
N ILE A 26 4.10 -3.73 -0.57
CA ILE A 26 2.70 -4.14 -0.39
C ILE A 26 2.61 -5.62 -0.01
N THR A 27 3.29 -6.52 -0.74
CA THR A 27 3.26 -7.95 -0.44
C THR A 27 3.72 -8.22 1.00
N LYS A 28 4.81 -7.59 1.43
CA LYS A 28 5.31 -7.71 2.81
C LYS A 28 4.31 -7.18 3.84
N ALA A 29 3.62 -6.08 3.52
CA ALA A 29 2.63 -5.49 4.41
C ALA A 29 1.46 -6.45 4.65
N ILE A 30 0.97 -7.11 3.60
CA ILE A 30 -0.15 -8.07 3.70
C ILE A 30 0.21 -9.28 4.56
N GLU A 31 1.46 -9.76 4.48
CA GLU A 31 1.93 -10.87 5.31
C GLU A 31 2.05 -10.50 6.80
N PHE A 32 2.18 -9.21 7.12
CA PHE A 32 2.47 -8.73 8.46
C PHE A 32 1.26 -8.12 9.17
N LEU A 33 0.34 -7.51 8.43
CA LEU A 33 -0.82 -6.79 8.96
C LEU A 33 -1.98 -7.72 9.32
N LEU A 34 -2.77 -7.31 10.30
CA LEU A 34 -4.02 -7.98 10.64
C LEU A 34 -5.08 -7.74 9.55
N PRO A 35 -6.08 -8.62 9.41
CA PRO A 35 -7.10 -8.50 8.35
C PRO A 35 -7.74 -7.10 8.26
N PHE A 36 -8.14 -6.52 9.39
CA PHE A 36 -8.76 -5.19 9.41
C PHE A 36 -7.80 -4.05 9.03
N GLU A 37 -6.48 -4.26 9.18
CA GLU A 37 -5.46 -3.30 8.76
C GLU A 37 -5.20 -3.41 7.26
N ILE A 38 -5.29 -4.62 6.71
CA ILE A 38 -5.24 -4.86 5.26
C ILE A 38 -6.40 -4.15 4.57
N ASP A 39 -7.62 -4.22 5.12
CA ASP A 39 -8.78 -3.49 4.57
C ASP A 39 -8.50 -1.98 4.50
N LYS A 40 -7.99 -1.39 5.60
CA LYS A 40 -7.62 0.02 5.64
C LYS A 40 -6.45 0.37 4.71
N LEU A 41 -5.51 -0.56 4.54
CA LEU A 41 -4.41 -0.40 3.61
C LEU A 41 -4.93 -0.36 2.16
N LYS A 42 -5.91 -1.21 1.81
CA LYS A 42 -6.54 -1.22 0.48
C LYS A 42 -7.27 0.10 0.21
N GLU A 43 -8.03 0.61 1.18
CA GLU A 43 -8.66 1.95 1.08
C GLU A 43 -7.61 3.04 0.85
N TRP A 44 -6.54 3.05 1.65
CA TRP A 44 -5.47 4.04 1.52
C TRP A 44 -4.76 3.95 0.16
N ILE A 45 -4.46 2.75 -0.34
CA ILE A 45 -3.85 2.55 -1.66
C ILE A 45 -4.76 3.12 -2.74
N ALA A 46 -6.07 2.86 -2.67
CA ALA A 46 -7.04 3.38 -3.64
C ALA A 46 -7.03 4.90 -3.72
N ASP A 47 -7.05 5.59 -2.58
CA ASP A 47 -6.98 7.04 -2.52
C ASP A 47 -5.60 7.57 -2.98
N PHE A 48 -4.52 6.86 -2.63
CA PHE A 48 -3.16 7.27 -2.94
C PHE A 48 -2.83 7.16 -4.43
N THR A 49 -3.34 6.13 -5.12
CA THR A 49 -3.08 5.89 -6.54
C THR A 49 -4.05 6.62 -7.47
N LYS A 50 -5.20 7.09 -6.98
CA LYS A 50 -6.20 7.84 -7.76
C LYS A 50 -5.66 9.06 -8.52
N ASN A 51 -4.56 9.64 -8.06
CA ASN A 51 -3.92 10.80 -8.71
C ASN A 51 -2.58 10.44 -9.39
N LYS A 52 -2.25 9.15 -9.49
CA LYS A 52 -1.01 8.63 -10.08
C LYS A 52 -1.32 7.55 -11.11
N SER A 53 -1.50 7.96 -12.36
CA SER A 53 -1.84 7.11 -13.50
C SER A 53 -0.92 5.88 -13.66
N ASP A 54 0.36 5.96 -13.26
CA ASP A 54 1.28 4.80 -13.32
C ASP A 54 0.98 3.69 -12.30
N LEU A 55 0.18 3.99 -11.26
CA LEU A 55 -0.11 3.14 -10.11
C LEU A 55 -1.59 2.71 -10.01
N GLU A 56 -2.47 3.19 -10.89
CA GLU A 56 -3.91 2.89 -10.85
C GLU A 56 -4.20 1.38 -10.91
N ASP A 57 -3.40 0.61 -11.67
CA ASP A 57 -3.59 -0.84 -11.83
C ASP A 57 -3.17 -1.68 -10.60
N ILE A 58 -2.58 -1.08 -9.56
CA ILE A 58 -2.06 -1.85 -8.42
C ILE A 58 -3.17 -2.59 -7.65
N LEU A 59 -4.36 -1.98 -7.55
CA LEU A 59 -5.50 -2.63 -6.89
C LEU A 59 -6.03 -3.84 -7.65
N VAL A 60 -5.77 -3.96 -8.95
CA VAL A 60 -6.18 -5.13 -9.73
C VAL A 60 -5.35 -6.37 -9.37
N ILE A 61 -4.17 -6.17 -8.76
CA ILE A 61 -3.21 -7.22 -8.38
C ILE A 61 -3.45 -7.70 -6.93
N LEU A 62 -4.23 -6.95 -6.13
CA LEU A 62 -4.47 -7.11 -4.69
C LEU A 62 -5.77 -7.83 -4.32
#